data_AF-A0A2K9E143-F1
#
_entry.id   AF-A0A2K9E143-F1
#
_cell.length_a   1.000
_cell.length_b   1.000
_cell.length_c   1.000
_cell.angle_alpha   90.00
_cell.angle_beta   90.00
_cell.angle_gamma   90.00
#
_symmetry.space_group_name_H-M   'P 1'
#
loop_
_entity.id
_entity.type
_entity.pdbx_description
1 polymer ?
#
loop_
_entity_poly.entity_id
_entity_poly.type
_entity_poly.pdbx_seq_one_letter_code
_entity_poly.pdbx_strand_id
1 'polypeptide(L)'
;MLLLIIFLRGFIVKKFLIDRLLFPKSYFKKLTSKLHTLYIGLALVGLFKLGMSLIYRIPFYFFNKPPEVLVYNISLTFCIIILTGLLDTVFFAMPLFDAFKNFALRKRITDIKGQFIKLMKVYIVSYFLIIPIYILLHIVFRENVAGLRIYSGYFLIIKIIIVLWQSAIVTRGIYVIYTFHKKLKILVFFMVSTWVMLLGYTVDYLVNAWLIKLFM
;
A
#
# COMPACT_ATOMS: atom_id res chain seq x y z
N MET A 1 0.45 25.36 36.60
CA MET A 1 -0.55 24.30 36.36
C MET A 1 -1.22 24.41 34.97
N LEU A 2 -1.70 25.59 34.53
CA LEU A 2 -2.35 25.78 33.22
C LEU A 2 -1.47 25.44 32.00
N LEU A 3 -0.19 25.85 32.03
CA LEU A 3 0.80 25.58 30.97
C LEU A 3 1.07 24.07 30.77
N LEU A 4 1.06 23.30 31.86
CA LEU A 4 1.24 21.85 31.83
C LEU A 4 0.04 21.17 31.15
N ILE A 5 -1.17 21.65 31.41
CA ILE A 5 -2.41 21.14 30.82
C ILE A 5 -2.48 21.43 29.32
N ILE A 6 -2.08 22.63 28.88
CA ILE A 6 -2.04 22.99 27.46
C ILE A 6 -0.98 22.17 26.71
N PHE A 7 0.20 21.99 27.30
CA PHE A 7 1.27 21.17 26.73
C PHE A 7 0.88 19.69 26.64
N LEU A 8 0.28 19.13 27.71
CA LEU A 8 -0.27 17.77 27.72
C LEU A 8 -1.37 17.61 26.69
N ARG A 9 -2.30 18.57 26.59
CA ARG A 9 -3.38 18.56 25.59
C ARG A 9 -2.83 18.61 24.16
N GLY A 10 -1.84 19.46 23.90
CA GLY A 10 -1.15 19.52 22.59
C GLY A 10 -0.41 18.22 22.25
N PHE A 11 0.26 17.60 23.23
CA PHE A 11 0.94 16.32 23.05
C PHE A 11 -0.05 15.16 22.81
N ILE A 12 -1.16 15.13 23.54
CA ILE A 12 -2.23 14.13 23.38
C ILE A 12 -2.88 14.27 22.00
N VAL A 13 -3.22 15.49 21.58
CA VAL A 13 -3.81 15.77 20.26
C VAL A 13 -2.83 15.39 19.15
N LYS A 14 -1.54 15.75 19.27
CA LYS A 14 -0.51 15.35 18.30
C LYS A 14 -0.39 13.84 18.18
N LYS A 15 -0.37 13.13 19.31
CA LYS A 15 -0.31 11.65 19.32
C LYS A 15 -1.57 11.03 18.72
N PHE A 16 -2.74 11.57 19.03
CA PHE A 16 -4.03 11.14 18.51
C PHE A 16 -4.14 11.30 16.99
N LEU A 17 -3.74 12.47 16.45
CA LEU A 17 -3.72 12.73 15.02
C LEU A 17 -2.76 11.79 14.30
N ILE A 18 -1.56 11.60 14.83
CA ILE A 18 -0.57 10.66 14.27
C ILE A 18 -1.09 9.22 14.31
N ASP A 19 -1.76 8.80 15.38
CA ASP A 19 -2.35 7.45 15.51
C ASP A 19 -3.51 7.22 14.53
N ARG A 20 -4.29 8.25 14.20
CA ARG A 20 -5.35 8.16 13.19
C ARG A 20 -4.80 8.18 11.77
N LEU A 21 -3.81 9.04 11.51
CA LEU A 21 -3.20 9.21 10.19
C LEU A 21 -2.29 8.04 9.81
N LEU A 22 -1.56 7.44 10.75
CA LEU A 22 -0.54 6.42 10.45
C LEU A 22 -0.87 5.02 10.98
N PHE A 23 -2.09 4.79 11.46
CA PHE A 23 -2.47 3.71 12.37
C PHE A 23 -1.74 3.75 13.73
N PRO A 24 -2.40 3.33 14.83
CA PRO A 24 -1.76 3.28 16.14
C PRO A 24 -0.76 2.13 16.21
N LYS A 25 0.34 2.31 16.94
CA LYS A 25 1.36 1.25 17.10
C LYS A 25 0.80 -0.04 17.71
N SER A 26 -0.23 0.08 18.55
CA SER A 26 -0.94 -1.05 19.16
C SER A 26 -1.63 -1.94 18.12
N TYR A 27 -2.05 -1.37 16.98
CA TYR A 27 -2.64 -2.13 15.88
C TYR A 27 -1.59 -3.06 15.25
N PHE A 28 -0.43 -2.52 14.89
CA PHE A 28 0.67 -3.32 14.31
C PHE A 28 1.19 -4.40 15.26
N LYS A 29 1.15 -4.18 16.57
CA LYS A 29 1.52 -5.21 17.57
C LYS A 29 0.62 -6.44 17.53
N LYS A 30 -0.65 -6.29 17.11
CA LYS A 30 -1.63 -7.37 17.02
C LYS A 30 -1.51 -8.18 15.73
N LEU A 31 -0.61 -7.82 14.81
CA LEU A 31 -0.41 -8.57 13.56
C LEU A 31 0.11 -9.98 13.84
N THR A 32 -0.66 -10.96 13.40
CA THR A 32 -0.34 -12.39 13.53
C THR A 32 0.48 -12.89 12.34
N SER A 33 1.19 -14.01 12.50
CA SER A 33 1.90 -14.70 11.42
C SER A 33 1.01 -15.69 10.63
N LYS A 34 -0.31 -15.68 10.86
CA LYS A 34 -1.27 -16.62 10.22
C LYS A 34 -1.45 -16.32 8.72
N LEU A 35 -1.39 -17.34 7.85
CA LEU A 35 -1.46 -17.17 6.39
C LEU A 35 -2.86 -16.79 5.86
N HIS A 36 -3.96 -17.27 6.45
CA HIS A 36 -5.30 -17.00 5.93
C HIS A 36 -5.65 -15.49 5.88
N THR A 37 -5.23 -14.73 6.89
CA THR A 37 -5.42 -13.26 6.89
C THR A 37 -4.50 -12.55 5.90
N LEU A 38 -3.41 -13.20 5.48
CA LEU A 38 -2.55 -12.69 4.40
C LEU A 38 -3.28 -12.81 3.05
N TYR A 39 -3.90 -13.96 2.75
CA TYR A 39 -4.58 -14.18 1.47
C TYR A 39 -5.68 -13.16 1.17
N ILE A 40 -6.50 -12.83 2.18
CA ILE A 40 -7.54 -11.79 2.05
C ILE A 40 -6.90 -10.43 1.71
N GLY A 41 -5.79 -10.13 2.36
CA GLY A 41 -5.03 -8.91 2.11
C GLY A 41 -4.42 -8.84 0.71
N LEU A 42 -3.89 -9.94 0.19
CA LEU A 42 -3.36 -10.02 -1.17
C LEU A 42 -4.46 -9.73 -2.20
N ALA A 43 -5.63 -10.36 -2.03
CA ALA A 43 -6.78 -10.12 -2.91
C ALA A 43 -7.20 -8.65 -2.90
N LEU A 44 -7.23 -8.00 -1.72
CA LEU A 44 -7.55 -6.57 -1.59
C LEU A 44 -6.55 -5.68 -2.34
N VAL A 45 -5.25 -5.94 -2.20
CA VAL A 45 -4.21 -5.18 -2.90
C VAL A 45 -4.35 -5.35 -4.42
N GLY A 46 -4.50 -6.59 -4.88
CA GLY A 46 -4.69 -6.89 -6.29
C GLY A 46 -5.94 -6.25 -6.89
N LEU A 47 -7.06 -6.30 -6.17
CA LEU A 47 -8.32 -5.68 -6.55
C LEU A 47 -8.18 -4.16 -6.66
N PHE A 48 -7.46 -3.53 -5.74
CA PHE A 48 -7.19 -2.11 -5.84
C PHE A 48 -6.35 -1.77 -7.08
N LYS A 49 -5.23 -2.48 -7.31
CA LYS A 49 -4.33 -2.22 -8.45
C LYS A 49 -5.05 -2.38 -9.78
N LEU A 50 -5.71 -3.53 -9.99
CA LEU A 50 -6.44 -3.78 -11.22
C LEU A 50 -7.68 -2.89 -11.33
N GLY A 51 -8.43 -2.72 -10.23
CA GLY A 51 -9.65 -1.92 -10.18
C GLY A 51 -9.39 -0.46 -10.56
N MET A 52 -8.34 0.16 -10.04
CA MET A 52 -7.98 1.54 -10.43
C MET A 52 -7.55 1.66 -11.89
N SER A 53 -6.93 0.62 -12.43
CA SER A 53 -6.49 0.58 -13.83
C SER A 53 -7.66 0.34 -14.79
N LEU A 54 -8.66 -0.45 -14.38
CA LEU A 54 -9.87 -0.73 -15.14
C LEU A 54 -10.99 0.29 -14.94
N ILE A 55 -10.98 1.16 -13.93
CA ILE A 55 -12.14 1.96 -13.50
C ILE A 55 -12.85 2.72 -14.63
N TYR A 56 -12.12 3.22 -15.62
CA TYR A 56 -12.66 3.93 -16.79
C TYR A 56 -12.85 3.05 -18.03
N ARG A 57 -12.43 1.79 -17.97
CA ARG A 57 -12.45 0.79 -19.05
C ARG A 57 -13.42 -0.36 -18.77
N ILE A 58 -14.06 -0.43 -17.60
CA ILE A 58 -15.04 -1.48 -17.26
C ILE A 58 -16.12 -1.63 -18.36
N PRO A 59 -16.77 -0.55 -18.85
CA PRO A 59 -17.80 -0.73 -19.87
C PRO A 59 -17.25 -1.36 -21.16
N PHE A 60 -16.02 -1.04 -21.53
CA PHE A 60 -15.39 -1.56 -22.75
C PHE A 60 -15.13 -3.06 -22.70
N TYR A 61 -14.73 -3.59 -21.54
CA TYR A 61 -14.39 -5.01 -21.39
C TYR A 61 -15.53 -5.90 -20.91
N PHE A 62 -16.57 -5.34 -20.27
CA PHE A 62 -17.60 -6.17 -19.62
C PHE A 62 -19.02 -5.90 -20.13
N PHE A 63 -19.33 -4.74 -20.69
CA PHE A 63 -20.71 -4.41 -21.04
C PHE A 63 -20.99 -4.77 -22.51
N ASN A 64 -22.20 -5.30 -22.76
CA ASN A 64 -22.65 -5.71 -24.10
C ASN A 64 -21.72 -6.70 -24.82
N LYS A 65 -20.98 -7.51 -24.07
CA LYS A 65 -20.11 -8.57 -24.62
C LYS A 65 -20.88 -9.89 -24.76
N PRO A 66 -20.53 -10.74 -25.75
CA PRO A 66 -21.02 -12.11 -25.82
C PRO A 66 -20.72 -12.89 -24.53
N PRO A 67 -21.56 -13.86 -24.13
CA PRO A 67 -21.38 -14.61 -22.88
C PRO A 67 -20.01 -15.26 -22.72
N GLU A 68 -19.45 -15.81 -23.80
CA GLU A 68 -18.13 -16.46 -23.81
C GLU A 68 -17.00 -15.47 -23.45
N VAL A 69 -17.03 -14.29 -24.06
CA VAL A 69 -16.06 -13.21 -23.79
C VAL A 69 -16.23 -12.68 -22.37
N LEU A 70 -17.48 -12.57 -21.89
CA LEU A 70 -17.76 -12.11 -20.54
C LEU A 70 -17.19 -13.08 -19.49
N VAL A 71 -17.43 -14.38 -19.65
CA VAL A 71 -16.88 -15.41 -18.76
C VAL A 71 -15.35 -15.37 -18.78
N TYR A 72 -14.75 -15.28 -19.97
CA TYR A 72 -13.30 -15.15 -20.11
C TYR A 72 -12.75 -13.93 -19.34
N ASN A 73 -13.31 -12.75 -19.56
CA ASN A 73 -12.85 -11.51 -18.91
C ASN A 73 -13.06 -11.54 -17.39
N ILE A 74 -14.16 -12.10 -16.90
CA ILE A 74 -14.40 -12.24 -15.44
C ILE A 74 -13.39 -13.21 -14.82
N SER A 75 -13.20 -14.39 -15.41
CA SER A 75 -12.22 -15.37 -14.93
C SER A 75 -10.80 -14.80 -14.93
N LEU A 76 -10.41 -14.13 -16.02
CA LEU A 76 -9.12 -13.48 -16.15
C LEU A 76 -8.92 -12.38 -15.10
N THR A 77 -9.98 -11.62 -14.78
CA THR A 77 -9.95 -10.60 -13.71
C THR A 77 -9.56 -11.20 -12.37
N PHE A 78 -10.19 -12.31 -11.96
CA PHE A 78 -9.85 -12.98 -10.72
C PHE A 78 -8.40 -13.47 -10.70
N CYS A 79 -7.91 -14.04 -11.80
CA CYS A 79 -6.52 -14.46 -11.94
C CYS A 79 -5.55 -13.28 -11.80
N ILE A 80 -5.80 -12.17 -12.49
CA ILE A 80 -4.94 -10.98 -12.47
C ILE A 80 -4.96 -10.32 -11.09
N ILE A 81 -6.11 -10.29 -10.39
CA ILE A 81 -6.20 -9.78 -9.01
C ILE A 81 -5.26 -10.57 -8.10
N ILE A 82 -5.35 -11.90 -8.11
CA ILE A 82 -4.51 -12.75 -7.25
C ILE A 82 -3.04 -12.56 -7.60
N LEU A 83 -2.70 -12.60 -8.88
CA LEU A 83 -1.33 -12.46 -9.37
C LEU A 83 -0.75 -11.10 -8.98
N THR A 84 -1.44 -10.00 -9.24
CA THR A 84 -0.95 -8.64 -8.98
C THR A 84 -0.80 -8.41 -7.48
N GLY A 85 -1.76 -8.86 -6.67
CA GLY A 85 -1.68 -8.74 -5.21
C GLY A 85 -0.50 -9.51 -4.62
N LEU A 86 -0.26 -10.72 -5.13
CA LEU A 86 0.88 -11.55 -4.76
C LEU A 86 2.20 -10.90 -5.16
N LEU A 87 2.33 -10.48 -6.42
CA LEU A 87 3.54 -9.83 -6.93
C LEU A 87 3.86 -8.55 -6.14
N ASP A 88 2.90 -7.62 -6.03
CA ASP A 88 3.10 -6.35 -5.33
C ASP A 88 3.54 -6.58 -3.88
N THR A 89 2.88 -7.48 -3.16
CA THR A 89 3.19 -7.71 -1.74
C THR A 89 4.50 -8.47 -1.52
N VAL A 90 4.76 -9.52 -2.32
CA VAL A 90 5.97 -10.34 -2.17
C VAL A 90 7.20 -9.55 -2.59
N PHE A 91 7.15 -8.87 -3.74
CA PHE A 91 8.27 -8.06 -4.22
C PHE A 91 8.50 -6.82 -3.35
N PHE A 92 7.47 -6.32 -2.65
CA PHE A 92 7.67 -5.34 -1.60
C PHE A 92 8.45 -5.92 -0.41
N ALA A 93 7.97 -7.05 0.13
CA ALA A 93 8.48 -7.57 1.39
C ALA A 93 9.86 -8.23 1.25
N MET A 94 10.15 -8.94 0.16
CA MET A 94 11.34 -9.77 0.01
C MET A 94 12.66 -8.98 0.14
N PRO A 95 12.87 -7.88 -0.60
CA PRO A 95 14.13 -7.12 -0.53
C PRO A 95 14.30 -6.41 0.80
N LEU A 96 13.21 -5.84 1.33
CA LEU A 96 13.22 -5.16 2.62
C LEU A 96 13.42 -6.13 3.78
N PHE A 97 12.86 -7.34 3.70
CA PHE A 97 13.08 -8.38 4.69
C PHE A 97 14.55 -8.74 4.80
N ASP A 98 15.21 -8.93 3.65
CA ASP A 98 16.62 -9.30 3.60
C ASP A 98 17.52 -8.17 4.14
N ALA A 99 17.24 -6.93 3.76
CA ALA A 99 17.92 -5.75 4.32
C ALA A 99 17.71 -5.63 5.85
N PHE A 100 16.47 -5.75 6.32
CA PHE A 100 16.14 -5.55 7.73
C PHE A 100 16.59 -6.70 8.63
N LYS A 101 16.73 -7.92 8.10
CA LYS A 101 17.35 -9.03 8.84
C LYS A 101 18.77 -8.67 9.30
N ASN A 102 19.51 -7.92 8.50
CA ASN A 102 20.87 -7.50 8.82
C ASN A 102 20.92 -6.22 9.68
N PHE A 103 19.95 -5.32 9.52
CA PHE A 103 19.92 -4.04 10.24
C PHE A 103 19.23 -4.12 11.61
N ALA A 104 18.37 -5.11 11.81
CA ALA A 104 17.70 -5.33 13.07
C ALA A 104 18.69 -5.84 14.13
N LEU A 105 18.46 -5.43 15.38
CA LEU A 105 19.20 -5.96 16.50
C LEU A 105 18.98 -7.48 16.59
N ARG A 106 20.06 -8.26 16.43
CA ARG A 106 20.06 -9.74 16.32
C ARG A 106 19.27 -10.47 17.42
N LYS A 107 19.05 -9.87 18.59
CA LYS A 107 18.41 -10.48 19.77
C LYS A 107 16.89 -10.76 19.64
N ARG A 108 16.24 -10.62 18.48
CA ARG A 108 14.75 -10.71 18.38
C ARG A 108 14.14 -11.49 17.22
N ILE A 109 14.92 -12.04 16.29
CA ILE A 109 14.34 -12.81 15.15
C ILE A 109 14.42 -14.30 15.46
N THR A 110 13.50 -14.79 16.28
CA THR A 110 13.36 -16.24 16.55
C THR A 110 12.51 -16.93 15.48
N ASP A 111 11.52 -16.22 14.90
CA ASP A 111 10.63 -16.72 13.85
C ASP A 111 10.78 -15.90 12.55
N ILE A 112 11.67 -16.37 11.67
CA ILE A 112 11.99 -15.75 10.37
C ILE A 112 10.73 -15.70 9.48
N LYS A 113 10.02 -16.83 9.35
CA LYS A 113 8.85 -16.95 8.48
C LYS A 113 7.72 -16.05 8.97
N GLY A 114 7.44 -16.03 10.27
CA GLY A 114 6.41 -15.18 10.83
C GLY A 114 6.74 -13.70 10.73
N GLN A 115 8.01 -13.30 10.82
CA GLN A 115 8.40 -11.90 10.59
C GLN A 115 8.20 -11.49 9.14
N PHE A 116 8.52 -12.35 8.18
CA PHE A 116 8.27 -12.08 6.76
C PHE A 116 6.77 -11.86 6.49
N ILE A 117 5.92 -12.74 7.02
CA ILE A 117 4.46 -12.61 6.90
C ILE A 117 3.96 -11.33 7.56
N LYS A 118 4.50 -10.96 8.72
CA LYS A 118 4.15 -9.69 9.39
C LYS A 118 4.55 -8.48 8.56
N LEU A 119 5.72 -8.50 7.92
CA LEU A 119 6.17 -7.41 7.04
C LEU A 119 5.23 -7.24 5.84
N MET A 120 4.84 -8.35 5.19
CA MET A 120 3.82 -8.33 4.13
C MET A 120 2.50 -7.72 4.61
N LYS A 121 2.05 -8.11 5.81
CA LYS A 121 0.81 -7.56 6.38
C LYS A 121 0.92 -6.08 6.73
N VAL A 122 2.07 -5.60 7.19
CA VAL A 122 2.28 -4.16 7.40
C VAL A 122 2.06 -3.39 6.10
N TYR A 123 2.58 -3.91 4.98
CA TYR A 123 2.37 -3.32 3.66
C TYR A 123 0.90 -3.34 3.24
N ILE A 124 0.24 -4.49 3.33
CA ILE A 124 -1.20 -4.63 3.03
C ILE A 124 -2.04 -3.67 3.88
N VAL A 125 -1.77 -3.57 5.18
CA VAL A 125 -2.49 -2.68 6.09
C VAL A 125 -2.43 -1.24 5.63
N SER A 126 -1.31 -0.81 5.05
CA SER A 126 -1.19 0.56 4.56
C SER A 126 -2.24 0.90 3.49
N TYR A 127 -2.64 -0.07 2.67
CA TYR A 127 -3.65 0.13 1.64
C TYR A 127 -5.03 0.48 2.21
N PHE A 128 -5.39 0.01 3.41
CA PHE A 128 -6.72 0.33 3.98
C PHE A 128 -6.95 1.83 4.18
N LEU A 129 -5.91 2.60 4.50
CA LEU A 129 -6.00 4.06 4.60
C LEU A 129 -5.86 4.75 3.23
N ILE A 130 -5.03 4.20 2.35
CA ILE A 130 -4.68 4.84 1.09
C ILE A 130 -5.78 4.66 0.04
N ILE A 131 -6.43 3.50 -0.03
CA ILE A 131 -7.44 3.17 -1.05
C ILE A 131 -8.59 4.18 -1.07
N PRO A 132 -9.29 4.48 0.06
CA PRO A 132 -10.42 5.39 0.04
C PRO A 132 -10.05 6.79 -0.47
N ILE A 133 -8.86 7.25 -0.11
CA ILE A 133 -8.37 8.58 -0.46
C ILE A 133 -7.95 8.63 -1.92
N TYR A 134 -7.32 7.56 -2.40
CA TYR A 134 -6.97 7.43 -3.80
C TYR A 134 -8.22 7.38 -4.71
N ILE A 135 -9.27 6.65 -4.30
CA ILE A 135 -10.57 6.63 -4.99
C ILE A 135 -11.22 8.03 -4.98
N LEU A 136 -11.24 8.70 -3.83
CA LEU A 136 -11.80 10.05 -3.71
C LEU A 136 -11.10 11.03 -4.66
N LEU A 137 -9.77 10.96 -4.76
CA LEU A 137 -9.02 11.78 -5.72
C LEU A 137 -9.40 11.47 -7.16
N HIS A 138 -9.53 10.19 -7.53
CA HIS A 138 -9.97 9.85 -8.88
C HIS A 138 -11.36 10.40 -9.21
N ILE A 139 -12.28 10.45 -8.23
CA ILE A 139 -13.61 11.04 -8.40
C ILE A 139 -13.51 12.57 -8.56
N VAL A 140 -12.77 13.25 -7.68
CA VAL A 140 -12.63 14.73 -7.69
C VAL A 140 -11.94 15.21 -8.96
N PHE A 141 -10.95 14.47 -9.47
CA PHE A 141 -10.19 14.84 -10.66
C PHE A 141 -10.72 14.19 -11.96
N ARG A 142 -11.89 13.53 -11.94
CA ARG A 142 -12.46 12.78 -13.07
C ARG A 142 -12.66 13.61 -14.35
N GLU A 143 -13.19 14.83 -14.23
CA GLU A 143 -13.51 15.70 -15.38
C GLU A 143 -12.28 16.43 -15.96
N ASN A 144 -11.16 16.44 -15.24
CA ASN A 144 -9.99 17.26 -15.57
C ASN A 144 -8.93 16.53 -16.42
N VAL A 145 -9.13 15.24 -16.70
CA VAL A 145 -8.25 14.42 -17.54
C VAL A 145 -8.45 14.73 -19.04
N ALA A 146 -9.49 15.48 -19.40
CA ALA A 146 -9.88 15.75 -20.78
C ALA A 146 -9.35 17.06 -21.41
N GLY A 147 -8.57 17.93 -20.72
CA GLY A 147 -8.13 19.15 -21.42
C GLY A 147 -7.20 20.20 -20.80
N LEU A 148 -6.79 20.15 -19.53
CA LEU A 148 -5.98 21.25 -18.94
C LEU A 148 -4.70 20.79 -18.24
N ARG A 149 -3.54 21.10 -18.86
CA ARG A 149 -2.16 20.82 -18.41
C ARG A 149 -1.81 21.31 -16.99
N ILE A 150 -2.57 22.26 -16.43
CA ILE A 150 -2.29 22.86 -15.10
C ILE A 150 -2.77 21.93 -13.98
N TYR A 151 -3.86 21.18 -14.18
CA TYR A 151 -4.42 20.28 -13.15
C TYR A 151 -3.69 18.94 -13.04
N SER A 152 -2.96 18.53 -14.09
CA SER A 152 -2.11 17.32 -14.03
C SER A 152 -0.94 17.46 -13.06
N GLY A 153 -0.41 18.67 -12.86
CA GLY A 153 0.68 18.92 -11.90
C GLY A 153 0.25 18.70 -10.44
N TYR A 154 -0.90 19.24 -10.05
CA TYR A 154 -1.45 19.07 -8.70
C TYR A 154 -1.75 17.60 -8.38
N PHE A 155 -2.30 16.86 -9.34
CA PHE A 155 -2.56 15.43 -9.18
C PHE A 155 -1.28 14.63 -8.95
N LEU A 156 -0.20 14.95 -9.67
CA LEU A 156 1.12 14.34 -9.45
C LEU A 156 1.68 14.65 -8.06
N ILE A 157 1.60 15.90 -7.61
CA ILE A 157 2.06 16.29 -6.27
C ILE A 157 1.29 15.52 -5.19
N ILE A 158 -0.04 15.43 -5.30
CA ILE A 158 -0.86 14.69 -4.35
C ILE A 158 -0.52 13.19 -4.35
N LYS A 159 -0.27 12.61 -5.53
CA LYS A 159 0.20 11.21 -5.62
C LYS A 159 1.52 10.99 -4.86
N ILE A 160 2.48 11.91 -5.00
CA ILE A 160 3.75 11.83 -4.26
C ILE A 160 3.51 11.92 -2.74
N ILE A 161 2.64 12.83 -2.31
CA ILE A 161 2.26 12.96 -0.88
C ILE A 161 1.64 11.66 -0.37
N ILE A 162 0.77 11.02 -1.15
CA ILE A 162 0.17 9.72 -0.80
C ILE A 162 1.23 8.63 -0.68
N VAL A 163 2.19 8.55 -1.60
CA VAL A 163 3.29 7.58 -1.55
C VAL A 163 4.15 7.80 -0.29
N LEU A 164 4.49 9.04 0.03
CA LEU A 164 5.23 9.37 1.26
C LEU A 164 4.42 9.02 2.51
N TRP A 165 3.12 9.26 2.48
CA TRP A 165 2.24 8.91 3.59
C TRP A 165 2.11 7.40 3.78
N GLN A 166 1.93 6.63 2.70
CA GLN A 166 1.96 5.17 2.72
C GLN A 166 3.28 4.68 3.31
N SER A 167 4.40 5.25 2.87
CA SER A 167 5.74 4.91 3.35
C SER A 167 5.91 5.18 4.84
N ALA A 168 5.29 6.26 5.36
CA ALA A 168 5.26 6.56 6.79
C ALA A 168 4.45 5.54 7.59
N ILE A 169 3.28 5.10 7.07
CA ILE A 169 2.45 4.03 7.68
C ILE A 169 3.27 2.73 7.77
N VAL A 170 3.89 2.34 6.66
CA VAL A 170 4.66 1.10 6.56
C VAL A 170 5.87 1.15 7.46
N THR A 171 6.65 2.23 7.43
CA THR A 171 7.81 2.42 8.31
C THR A 171 7.42 2.35 9.78
N ARG A 172 6.27 2.92 10.15
CA ARG A 172 5.75 2.82 11.52
C ARG A 172 5.48 1.37 11.92
N GLY A 173 4.85 0.59 11.05
CA GLY A 173 4.63 -0.84 11.27
C GLY A 173 5.93 -1.62 11.39
N ILE A 174 6.91 -1.34 10.53
CA ILE A 174 8.25 -1.95 10.56
C ILE A 174 8.94 -1.67 11.91
N TYR A 175 8.88 -0.44 12.44
CA TYR A 175 9.42 -0.13 13.78
C TYR A 175 8.73 -0.84 14.95
N VAL A 176 7.54 -1.39 14.73
CA VAL A 176 6.83 -2.20 15.73
C VAL A 176 7.27 -3.65 15.66
N ILE A 177 7.46 -4.20 14.45
CA ILE A 177 7.82 -5.61 14.27
C ILE A 177 9.34 -5.85 14.35
N TYR A 178 10.17 -4.84 14.02
CA TYR A 178 11.63 -4.87 14.12
C TYR A 178 12.14 -3.88 15.16
N THR A 179 13.27 -4.20 15.77
CA THR A 179 13.97 -3.29 16.70
C THR A 179 15.29 -2.85 16.08
N PHE A 180 15.37 -1.59 15.66
CA PHE A 180 16.56 -1.00 15.04
C PHE A 180 17.29 -0.05 15.99
N HIS A 181 18.59 0.12 15.76
CA HIS A 181 19.36 1.22 16.34
C HIS A 181 18.80 2.59 15.93
N LYS A 182 18.91 3.57 16.82
CA LYS A 182 18.37 4.94 16.60
C LYS A 182 18.89 5.58 15.30
N LYS A 183 20.17 5.37 14.97
CA LYS A 183 20.81 5.92 13.76
C LYS A 183 20.25 5.31 12.45
N LEU A 184 19.82 4.04 12.47
CA LEU A 184 19.34 3.33 11.27
C LEU A 184 17.88 3.61 10.94
N LYS A 185 17.10 4.18 11.88
CA LYS A 185 15.67 4.46 11.65
C LYS A 185 15.46 5.36 10.42
N ILE A 186 16.24 6.44 10.31
CA ILE A 186 16.07 7.35 9.17
C ILE A 186 16.34 6.64 7.83
N LEU A 187 17.33 5.75 7.79
CA LEU A 187 17.65 4.93 6.61
C LEU A 187 16.50 3.98 6.25
N VAL A 188 15.88 3.34 7.25
CA VAL A 188 14.72 2.45 7.03
C VAL A 188 13.58 3.21 6.34
N PHE A 189 13.30 4.46 6.76
CA PHE A 189 12.26 5.26 6.11
C PHE A 189 12.57 5.54 4.64
N PHE A 190 13.82 5.90 4.31
CA PHE A 190 14.23 6.13 2.93
C PHE A 190 14.16 4.86 2.10
N MET A 191 14.65 3.73 2.60
CA MET A 191 14.54 2.44 1.92
C MET A 191 13.10 2.06 1.61
N VAL A 192 12.20 2.19 2.60
CA VAL A 192 10.77 1.93 2.40
C VAL A 192 10.20 2.87 1.35
N SER A 193 10.48 4.17 1.44
CA SER A 193 9.91 5.17 0.53
C SER A 193 10.36 4.95 -0.91
N THR A 194 11.65 4.70 -1.12
CA THR A 194 12.19 4.36 -2.44
C THR A 194 11.55 3.09 -2.98
N TRP A 195 11.40 2.06 -2.15
CA TRP A 195 10.86 0.78 -2.59
C TRP A 195 9.36 0.85 -2.91
N VAL A 196 8.55 1.53 -2.07
CA VAL A 196 7.12 1.76 -2.33
C VAL A 196 6.95 2.50 -3.66
N MET A 197 7.77 3.53 -3.91
CA MET A 197 7.69 4.31 -5.14
C MET A 197 8.04 3.49 -6.37
N LEU A 198 9.19 2.81 -6.37
CA LEU A 198 9.66 1.98 -7.49
C LEU A 198 8.64 0.88 -7.81
N LEU A 199 8.25 0.10 -6.81
CA LEU A 199 7.32 -1.00 -6.97
C LEU A 199 5.94 -0.50 -7.42
N GLY A 200 5.49 0.65 -6.91
CA GLY A 200 4.26 1.31 -7.35
C GLY A 200 4.23 1.57 -8.86
N TYR A 201 5.30 2.18 -9.40
CA TYR A 201 5.42 2.43 -10.84
C TYR A 201 5.57 1.14 -11.65
N THR A 202 6.39 0.20 -11.19
CA THR A 202 6.60 -1.08 -11.91
C THR A 202 5.32 -1.89 -12.02
N VAL A 203 4.56 -2.01 -10.92
CA VAL A 203 3.30 -2.76 -10.92
C VAL A 203 2.22 -2.04 -11.73
N ASP A 204 2.12 -0.72 -11.64
CA ASP A 204 1.19 0.06 -12.47
C ASP A 204 1.51 -0.12 -13.97
N TYR A 205 2.78 -0.05 -14.36
CA TYR A 205 3.21 -0.32 -15.72
C TYR A 205 2.88 -1.75 -16.15
N LEU A 206 3.19 -2.76 -15.33
CA LEU A 206 2.87 -4.16 -15.60
C LEU A 206 1.37 -4.36 -15.87
N VAL A 207 0.51 -3.81 -15.02
CA VAL A 207 -0.95 -3.93 -15.17
C VAL A 207 -1.43 -3.25 -16.45
N ASN A 208 -1.06 -1.99 -16.67
CA ASN A 208 -1.58 -1.19 -17.78
C ASN A 208 -1.00 -1.62 -19.15
N ALA A 209 0.29 -1.96 -19.21
CA ALA A 209 0.98 -2.24 -20.46
C ALA A 209 0.87 -3.70 -20.91
N TRP A 210 0.73 -4.64 -19.96
CA TRP A 210 0.71 -6.08 -20.23
C TRP A 210 -0.62 -6.71 -19.86
N LEU A 211 -1.01 -6.66 -18.57
CA LEU A 211 -2.12 -7.48 -18.08
C LEU A 211 -3.48 -7.04 -18.64
N ILE A 212 -3.71 -5.73 -18.81
CA ILE A 212 -4.96 -5.23 -19.39
C ILE A 212 -5.12 -5.59 -20.87
N LYS A 213 -4.02 -5.77 -21.61
CA LYS A 213 -4.10 -6.16 -23.03
C LYS A 213 -4.59 -7.59 -23.25
N LEU A 214 -4.62 -8.40 -22.19
CA LEU A 214 -5.16 -9.75 -22.25
C LEU A 214 -6.69 -9.78 -22.29
N PHE A 215 -7.35 -8.69 -21.89
CA PHE A 215 -8.81 -8.58 -22.00
C PHE A 215 -9.26 -8.36 -23.45
N MET A 216 -10.42 -8.94 -23.79
CA MET A 216 -11.03 -8.90 -25.14
C MET A 216 -12.35 -8.11 -25.17
#